data_AF-A0A9W9J4P6-F1
#
_entry.id   AF-A0A9W9J4P6-F1
#
_cell.length_a   1.000
_cell.length_b   1.000
_cell.length_c   1.000
_cell.angle_alpha   90.00
_cell.angle_beta   90.00
_cell.angle_gamma   90.00
#
_symmetry.space_group_name_H-M   'P 1'
#
loop_
_entity.id
_entity.type
_entity.pdbx_description
1 polymer ?
#
loop_
_entity_poly.entity_id
_entity_poly.type
_entity_poly.pdbx_seq_one_letter_code
_entity_poly.pdbx_strand_id
1 'polypeptide(L)' 'MAGLANVIYSTFIRKNTVLLTTAFAGAFAFELAFDITSNKVWDSWNQGRQWKDIKHRYMVKEEDDE' A
#
# COMPACT_ATOMS: atom_id res chain seq x y z
N MET A 1 -28.04 19.37 13.87
CA MET A 1 -26.71 18.72 13.95
C MET A 1 -26.39 18.13 12.59
N ALA A 2 -25.41 18.68 11.87
CA ALA A 2 -24.97 18.07 10.61
C ALA A 2 -24.19 16.79 10.96
N GLY A 3 -24.71 15.62 10.58
CA GLY A 3 -24.01 14.35 10.77
C GLY A 3 -22.76 14.27 9.88
N LEU A 4 -21.78 13.45 10.28
CA LEU A 4 -20.52 13.24 9.55
C LEU A 4 -20.76 12.92 8.06
N ALA A 5 -21.79 12.12 7.76
CA ALA A 5 -22.19 11.80 6.39
C ALA A 5 -22.59 13.04 5.57
N ASN A 6 -23.28 14.00 6.19
CA ASN A 6 -23.66 15.25 5.53
C ASN A 6 -22.44 16.13 5.23
N VAL A 7 -21.45 16.15 6.12
CA VAL A 7 -20.18 16.85 5.89
C VAL A 7 -19.45 16.21 4.72
N ILE A 8 -19.26 14.89 4.72
CA ILE A 8 -18.59 14.16 3.63
C ILE A 8 -19.31 14.40 2.30
N TYR A 9 -20.63 14.27 2.28
CA TYR A 9 -21.42 14.48 1.06
C TYR A 9 -21.25 15.90 0.52
N SER A 10 -21.39 16.91 1.38
CA SER A 10 -21.31 18.31 0.96
C SER A 10 -19.92 18.72 0.48
N THR A 11 -18.86 18.14 1.04
CA THR A 11 -17.46 18.49 0.75
C THR A 11 -16.92 17.75 -0.46
N PHE A 12 -17.14 16.44 -0.56
CA PHE A 12 -16.45 15.60 -1.54
C PHE A 12 -17.37 15.06 -2.65
N ILE A 13 -18.67 14.87 -2.39
CA ILE A 13 -19.56 14.10 -3.29
C ILE A 13 -20.52 15.00 -4.06
N ARG A 14 -20.95 16.13 -3.49
CA ARG A 14 -22.05 16.96 -4.04
C ARG A 14 -21.76 17.55 -5.42
N LYS A 15 -20.50 17.88 -5.75
CA LYS A 15 -20.11 18.48 -7.04
C LYS A 15 -19.36 17.45 -7.88
N ASN A 16 -19.83 17.20 -9.11
CA ASN A 16 -19.27 16.15 -9.98
C ASN A 16 -17.76 16.30 -10.23
N THR A 17 -17.27 17.52 -10.49
CA THR A 17 -15.82 17.77 -10.67
C THR A 17 -15.02 17.44 -9.41
N VAL A 18 -15.53 17.82 -8.23
CA VAL A 18 -14.85 17.54 -6.95
C VAL A 18 -14.87 16.04 -6.65
N LEU A 19 -15.99 15.36 -6.93
CA LEU A 19 -16.12 13.93 -6.79
C LEU A 19 -15.10 13.18 -7.64
N LEU A 20 -14.99 13.52 -8.92
CA LEU A 20 -14.04 12.88 -9.83
C LEU A 20 -12.58 13.10 -9.40
N THR A 21 -12.20 14.34 -9.06
CA THR A 21 -10.86 14.63 -8.54
C THR A 21 -10.57 13.88 -7.24
N THR A 22 -11.55 13.84 -6.33
CA THR A 22 -11.41 13.13 -5.06
C THR A 22 -11.29 11.62 -5.27
N ALA A 23 -12.05 11.05 -6.20
CA ALA A 23 -11.97 9.63 -6.55
C ALA A 23 -10.59 9.27 -7.13
N PHE A 24 -10.07 10.07 -8.07
CA PHE A 24 -8.75 9.80 -8.66
C PHE A 24 -7.60 9.99 -7.65
N ALA A 25 -7.62 11.08 -6.88
CA ALA A 25 -6.62 11.30 -5.84
C ALA A 25 -6.69 10.23 -4.75
N GLY A 26 -7.91 9.85 -4.36
CA GLY A 26 -8.17 8.80 -3.39
C GLY A 26 -7.70 7.43 -3.87
N ALA A 27 -7.97 7.07 -5.13
CA ALA A 27 -7.51 5.82 -5.72
C ALA A 27 -5.97 5.73 -5.74
N PHE A 28 -5.29 6.78 -6.16
CA PHE A 28 -3.82 6.82 -6.18
C PHE A 28 -3.23 6.71 -4.77
N ALA A 29 -3.75 7.48 -3.81
CA ALA A 29 -3.29 7.40 -2.43
C ALA A 29 -3.59 6.03 -1.80
N PHE A 30 -4.75 5.45 -2.11
CA PHE A 30 -5.14 4.14 -1.64
C PHE A 30 -4.25 3.03 -2.21
N GLU A 31 -3.94 3.05 -3.50
CA GLU A 31 -3.05 2.09 -4.15
C GLU A 31 -1.68 2.03 -3.44
N LEU A 32 -1.03 3.18 -3.26
CA LEU A 32 0.26 3.27 -2.56
C LEU A 32 0.17 2.75 -1.12
N ALA A 33 -0.84 3.18 -0.37
CA ALA A 33 -1.02 2.79 1.01
C ALA A 33 -1.33 1.29 1.14
N PHE A 34 -2.17 0.77 0.26
CA PHE A 34 -2.60 -0.62 0.24
C PHE A 34 -1.45 -1.55 -0.12
N ASP A 35 -0.66 -1.23 -1.14
CA ASP A 35 0.49 -2.03 -1.54
C ASP A 35 1.54 -2.12 -0.43
N ILE A 36 1.91 -0.98 0.17
CA ILE A 36 2.90 -0.96 1.26
C ILE A 36 2.37 -1.75 2.46
N THR A 37 1.11 -1.54 2.84
CA THR A 37 0.54 -2.18 4.03
C THR A 37 0.35 -3.67 3.82
N SER A 38 -0.18 -4.07 2.67
CA SER A 38 -0.42 -5.48 2.34
C SER A 38 0.89 -6.25 2.25
N ASN A 39 1.93 -5.68 1.62
CA ASN A 39 3.26 -6.28 1.62
C ASN A 39 3.81 -6.42 3.04
N LYS A 40 3.70 -5.40 3.90
CA LYS A 40 4.15 -5.51 5.30
C LYS A 40 3.43 -6.61 6.08
N VAL A 41 2.10 -6.72 5.91
CA VAL A 41 1.30 -7.77 6.54
C VAL A 41 1.75 -9.14 6.05
N TRP A 42 1.91 -9.30 4.74
CA TRP A 42 2.40 -10.55 4.14
C TRP A 42 3.79 -10.91 4.66
N ASP A 43 4.68 -9.94 4.71
CA ASP A 43 6.06 -10.09 5.12
C ASP A 43 6.15 -10.55 6.57
N SER A 44 5.37 -9.92 7.46
CA SER A 44 5.28 -10.28 8.87
C SER A 44 4.72 -11.68 9.08
N TRP A 45 3.77 -12.11 8.25
CA TRP A 45 3.15 -13.42 8.41
C TRP A 45 4.02 -14.56 7.87
N ASN A 46 4.85 -14.28 6.87
CA ASN A 46 5.68 -15.26 6.17
C ASN A 46 7.18 -15.10 6.47
N GLN A 47 7.54 -14.49 7.61
CA GLN A 47 8.94 -14.29 8.00
C GLN A 47 9.70 -15.62 8.03
N GLY A 48 10.92 -15.61 7.49
CA GLY A 48 11.82 -16.75 7.44
C GLY A 48 11.50 -17.78 6.35
N ARG A 49 10.39 -17.60 5.62
CA ARG A 49 10.00 -18.46 4.48
C ARG A 49 10.15 -17.76 3.13
N GLN A 50 10.25 -16.44 3.12
CA GLN A 50 10.32 -15.68 1.88
C GLN A 50 11.72 -15.77 1.29
N TRP A 51 11.80 -15.74 -0.05
CA TRP A 51 13.09 -15.76 -0.75
C TRP A 51 14.03 -14.65 -0.25
N LYS A 52 13.52 -13.42 -0.06
CA LYS A 52 14.32 -12.31 0.49
C LYS A 52 14.92 -12.58 1.87
N ASP A 53 14.28 -13.44 2.68
CA ASP A 53 14.77 -13.81 4.01
C ASP A 53 15.84 -14.90 3.93
N ILE A 54 15.74 -15.83 2.98
CA ILE A 54 16.62 -17.01 2.90
C ILE A 54 17.69 -16.92 1.80
N LYS A 55 17.59 -15.95 0.90
CA LYS A 55 18.46 -15.80 -0.28
C LYS A 55 19.95 -15.76 0.07
N HIS A 56 20.30 -15.13 1.19
CA HIS A 56 21.68 -15.05 1.68
C HIS A 56 22.33 -16.42 1.94
N ARG A 57 21.53 -17.47 2.15
CA ARG A 57 22.04 -18.85 2.37
C ARG A 57 22.47 -19.54 1.07
N TYR A 58 22.03 -19.02 -0.07
CA TYR A 58 22.19 -19.66 -1.38
C TYR A 58 22.99 -18.80 -2.36
N MET A 59 23.12 -17.50 -2.08
CA MET A 59 24.08 -16.64 -2.77
C MET A 59 25.43 -16.79 -2.08
N VAL A 60 26.17 -17.83 -2.46
CA VAL A 60 27.59 -18.01 -2.10
C VAL A 60 28.41 -16.89 -2.76
N LYS A 61 29.38 -16.36 -2.01
CA LYS A 61 30.35 -15.36 -2.46
C LYS A 61 31.06 -15.82 -3.73
N GLU A 62 31.02 -15.02 -4.78
CA GLU A 62 31.96 -15.11 -5.92
C GLU A 62 33.41 -14.71 -5.53
N GLU A 63 33.76 -14.64 -4.24
CA GLU A 63 35.05 -14.15 -3.73
C GLU A 63 36.02 -15.25 -3.26
N ASP A 64 35.63 -16.53 -3.28
CA ASP A 64 36.50 -17.64 -2.85
C ASP A 64 37.05 -18.49 -4.04
N ASP A 65 36.94 -18.01 -5.28
CA ASP A 65 37.51 -18.62 -6.50
C ASP A 65 38.82 -17.91 -6.96
N GLU A 66 39.71 -17.54 -6.02
CA GLU A 66 41.16 -17.34 -6.28
C GLU A 66 41.98 -18.56 -5.82
#